data_AF-A0A8T5H5L0-F1
#
_entry.id   AF-A0A8T5H5L0-F1
#
_cell.length_a   1.000
_cell.length_b   1.000
_cell.length_c   1.000
_cell.angle_alpha   90.00
_cell.angle_beta   90.00
_cell.angle_gamma   90.00
#
_symmetry.space_group_name_H-M   'P 1'
#
loop_
_entity.id
_entity.type
_entity.pdbx_description
1 polymer ?
#
loop_
_entity_poly.entity_id
_entity_poly.type
_entity_poly.pdbx_seq_one_letter_code
_entity_poly.pdbx_strand_id
1 'polypeptide(L)'
;MARKRKSKSNILSRIKFASDMRPILISSIVFGFAIAYSRFFNTKDMSIALPLVLLGIVLSYFFIIFVYRIISKFLVNADAELIKNANPTNYFLIIAMAFLSNGQFLFLDLMNFDLKFKRKYKPFLRMGWRAGLGYETYYRSAILLFLVAFSAIVSIVHSAFEGIATAYLLNLLIWSMISGVIPIAGIFSALLMIPGGLSLPGGSKLLTRTRDFVPESGGTKMFFANRRLWSFFAPFVGIWSFGLLAGTNLFYNFIFSLLIGTAILVLVLFFWDFESKKNVVG
;
A
#
# COMPACT_ATOMS: atom_id res chain seq x y z
N MET A 1 -20.00 -25.39 44.88
CA MET A 1 -18.83 -24.54 44.50
C MET A 1 -18.80 -24.33 42.99
N ALA A 2 -19.40 -23.24 42.48
CA ALA A 2 -19.31 -22.88 41.06
C ALA A 2 -18.09 -21.98 40.84
N ARG A 3 -17.01 -22.52 40.28
CA ARG A 3 -15.78 -21.78 39.98
C ARG A 3 -16.03 -20.70 38.92
N LYS A 4 -15.85 -19.43 39.34
CA LYS A 4 -15.66 -18.24 38.49
C LYS A 4 -14.74 -18.55 37.29
N ARG A 5 -15.32 -18.73 36.10
CA ARG A 5 -14.60 -18.85 34.81
C ARG A 5 -15.05 -17.84 33.73
N LYS A 6 -15.73 -16.75 34.10
CA LYS A 6 -16.23 -15.73 33.15
C LYS A 6 -15.44 -14.41 33.07
N SER A 7 -14.45 -14.18 33.94
CA SER A 7 -13.71 -12.89 33.97
C SER A 7 -12.41 -12.89 33.13
N LYS A 8 -11.66 -14.00 33.12
CA LYS A 8 -10.37 -14.10 32.41
C LYS A 8 -10.51 -13.98 30.88
N SER A 9 -11.61 -14.45 30.29
CA SER A 9 -11.85 -14.37 28.83
C SER A 9 -12.12 -12.94 28.36
N ASN A 10 -12.76 -12.10 29.17
CA ASN A 10 -13.01 -10.68 28.84
C ASN A 10 -11.74 -9.83 28.91
N ILE A 11 -10.82 -10.14 29.83
CA ILE A 11 -9.55 -9.42 29.92
C ILE A 11 -8.61 -9.83 28.77
N LEU A 12 -8.50 -11.13 28.47
CA LEU A 12 -7.71 -11.63 27.34
C LEU A 12 -8.23 -11.14 25.99
N SER A 13 -9.55 -11.09 25.79
CA SER A 13 -10.14 -10.54 24.56
C SER A 13 -9.92 -9.03 24.42
N ARG A 14 -9.99 -8.26 25.52
CA ARG A 14 -9.64 -6.83 25.53
C ARG A 14 -8.15 -6.57 25.27
N ILE A 15 -7.26 -7.39 25.85
CA ILE A 15 -5.80 -7.29 25.61
C ILE A 15 -5.47 -7.65 24.16
N LYS A 16 -6.08 -8.71 23.62
CA LYS A 16 -5.92 -9.10 22.21
C LYS A 16 -6.45 -8.02 21.28
N PHE A 17 -7.63 -7.46 21.56
CA PHE A 17 -8.20 -6.35 20.80
C PHE A 17 -7.29 -5.11 20.83
N ALA A 18 -6.77 -4.74 22.00
CA ALA A 18 -5.84 -3.62 22.14
C ALA A 18 -4.54 -3.88 21.36
N SER A 19 -4.00 -5.10 21.40
CA SER A 19 -2.83 -5.49 20.61
C SER A 19 -3.10 -5.39 19.10
N ASP A 20 -4.27 -5.83 18.64
CA ASP A 20 -4.66 -5.82 17.22
C ASP A 20 -4.98 -4.42 16.67
N MET A 21 -5.27 -3.46 17.56
CA MET A 21 -5.56 -2.06 17.21
C MET A 21 -4.34 -1.15 17.27
N ARG A 22 -3.28 -1.52 18.01
CA ARG A 22 -2.04 -0.72 18.11
C ARG A 22 -1.42 -0.38 16.75
N PRO A 23 -1.27 -1.31 15.78
CA PRO A 23 -0.70 -0.98 14.47
C PRO A 23 -1.54 0.04 13.71
N ILE A 24 -2.87 -0.06 13.80
CA ILE A 24 -3.82 0.88 13.18
C ILE A 24 -3.64 2.26 13.79
N LEU A 25 -3.60 2.36 15.12
CA LEU A 25 -3.49 3.63 15.82
C LEU A 25 -2.16 4.34 15.53
N ILE A 26 -1.03 3.61 15.59
CA ILE A 26 0.30 4.15 15.25
C ILE A 26 0.32 4.63 13.80
N SER A 27 -0.16 3.80 12.87
CA SER A 27 -0.28 4.17 11.46
C SER A 27 -1.09 5.45 11.28
N SER A 28 -2.22 5.57 11.96
CA SER A 28 -3.12 6.72 11.86
C SER A 28 -2.47 8.02 12.33
N ILE A 29 -1.66 7.96 13.40
CA ILE A 29 -0.92 9.12 13.90
C ILE A 29 0.13 9.55 12.87
N VAL A 30 0.93 8.60 12.38
CA VAL A 30 1.99 8.87 11.40
C VAL A 30 1.42 9.42 10.10
N PHE A 31 0.34 8.82 9.57
CA PHE A 31 -0.33 9.29 8.37
C PHE A 31 -1.04 10.62 8.55
N GLY A 32 -1.73 10.81 9.66
CA GLY A 32 -2.44 12.05 9.97
C GLY A 32 -1.51 13.23 10.12
N PHE A 33 -0.34 13.01 10.72
CA PHE A 33 0.72 14.02 10.75
C PHE A 33 1.28 14.28 9.36
N ALA A 34 1.63 13.24 8.61
CA ALA A 34 2.24 13.37 7.29
C ALA A 34 1.33 14.12 6.29
N ILE A 35 0.03 13.84 6.27
CA ILE A 35 -0.91 14.51 5.37
C ILE A 35 -1.19 15.97 5.76
N ALA A 36 -1.14 16.27 7.05
CA ALA A 36 -1.30 17.63 7.56
C ALA A 36 0.02 18.41 7.54
N TYR A 37 1.17 17.76 7.26
CA TYR A 37 2.51 18.32 7.41
C TYR A 37 2.67 19.69 6.75
N SER A 38 2.36 19.77 5.45
CA SER A 38 2.47 21.02 4.69
C SER A 38 1.68 22.15 5.34
N ARG A 39 0.44 21.84 5.75
CA ARG A 39 -0.47 22.83 6.34
C ARG A 39 -0.03 23.20 7.75
N PHE A 40 0.52 22.27 8.52
CA PHE A 40 1.03 22.52 9.85
C PHE A 40 2.21 23.51 9.83
N PHE A 41 3.16 23.32 8.91
CA PHE A 41 4.36 24.17 8.83
C PHE A 41 4.14 25.48 8.04
N ASN A 42 3.18 25.52 7.13
CA ASN A 42 2.86 26.73 6.35
C ASN A 42 1.85 27.65 7.05
N THR A 43 1.15 27.19 8.10
CA THR A 43 0.19 28.01 8.86
C THR A 43 0.92 28.81 9.94
N LYS A 44 0.76 30.14 9.95
CA LYS A 44 1.41 31.01 10.95
C LYS A 44 0.81 30.88 12.36
N ASP A 45 -0.41 30.37 12.47
CA ASP A 45 -1.16 30.26 13.72
C ASP A 45 -1.33 28.79 14.16
N MET A 46 -0.75 28.46 15.32
CA MET A 46 -0.83 27.13 15.92
C MET A 46 -2.25 26.73 16.33
N SER A 47 -3.13 27.69 16.63
CA SER A 47 -4.53 27.43 16.97
C SER A 47 -5.31 26.85 15.78
N ILE A 48 -4.85 27.10 14.55
CA ILE A 48 -5.40 26.55 13.31
C ILE A 48 -4.64 25.29 12.89
N ALA A 49 -3.31 25.26 13.07
CA ALA A 49 -2.47 24.14 12.66
C ALA A 49 -2.78 22.84 13.44
N LEU A 50 -2.98 22.93 14.76
CA LEU A 50 -3.19 21.76 15.63
C LEU A 50 -4.50 21.01 15.32
N PRO A 51 -5.66 21.69 15.17
CA PRO A 51 -6.90 21.04 14.74
C PRO A 51 -6.79 20.34 13.39
N LEU A 52 -6.00 20.86 12.44
CA LEU A 52 -5.80 20.23 11.14
C LEU A 52 -5.02 18.93 11.23
N VAL A 53 -4.02 18.86 12.11
CA VAL A 53 -3.29 17.61 12.39
C VAL A 53 -4.21 16.60 13.05
N LEU A 54 -4.99 17.03 14.06
CA LEU A 54 -5.95 16.15 14.73
C LEU A 54 -6.99 15.60 13.75
N LEU A 55 -7.53 16.46 12.86
CA LEU A 55 -8.43 16.04 11.81
C LEU A 55 -7.78 15.00 10.87
N GLY A 56 -6.53 15.23 10.47
CA GLY A 56 -5.76 14.29 9.65
C GLY A 56 -5.61 12.92 10.32
N ILE A 57 -5.32 12.90 11.63
CA ILE A 57 -5.18 11.67 12.42
C ILE A 57 -6.52 10.93 12.51
N VAL A 58 -7.60 11.64 12.82
CA VAL A 58 -8.95 11.06 12.94
C VAL A 58 -9.41 10.48 11.61
N LEU A 59 -9.23 11.21 10.51
CA LEU A 59 -9.59 10.73 9.17
C LEU A 59 -8.73 9.53 8.75
N SER A 60 -7.42 9.55 9.02
CA SER A 60 -6.54 8.42 8.76
C SER A 60 -6.98 7.18 9.54
N TYR A 61 -7.37 7.35 10.80
CA TYR A 61 -7.87 6.26 11.63
C TYR A 61 -9.15 5.62 11.06
N PHE A 62 -10.15 6.44 10.72
CA PHE A 62 -11.38 5.94 10.12
C PHE A 62 -11.14 5.30 8.75
N PHE A 63 -10.30 5.92 7.92
CA PHE A 63 -9.92 5.40 6.61
C PHE A 63 -9.28 4.01 6.72
N ILE A 64 -8.25 3.88 7.55
CA ILE A 64 -7.53 2.63 7.76
C ILE A 64 -8.49 1.55 8.28
N ILE A 65 -9.30 1.84 9.30
CA ILE A 65 -10.29 0.88 9.83
C ILE A 65 -11.30 0.47 8.78
N PHE A 66 -11.82 1.43 8.01
CA PHE A 66 -12.80 1.17 6.97
C PHE A 66 -12.22 0.20 5.93
N VAL A 67 -11.03 0.51 5.41
CA VAL A 67 -10.31 -0.36 4.48
C VAL A 67 -10.07 -1.73 5.08
N TYR A 68 -9.53 -1.82 6.31
CA TYR A 68 -9.29 -3.11 6.98
C TYR A 68 -10.56 -3.94 7.13
N ARG A 69 -11.70 -3.32 7.47
CA ARG A 69 -12.98 -4.03 7.63
C ARG A 69 -13.47 -4.58 6.29
N ILE A 70 -13.38 -3.79 5.23
CA ILE A 70 -13.76 -4.22 3.88
C ILE A 70 -12.86 -5.38 3.43
N ILE A 71 -11.53 -5.22 3.51
CA ILE A 71 -10.58 -6.25 3.09
C ILE A 71 -10.75 -7.52 3.92
N SER A 72 -10.94 -7.41 5.25
CA SER A 72 -11.16 -8.58 6.10
C SER A 72 -12.40 -9.38 5.68
N LYS A 73 -13.49 -8.72 5.28
CA LYS A 73 -14.68 -9.40 4.75
C LYS A 73 -14.38 -10.13 3.44
N PHE A 74 -13.63 -9.51 2.53
CA PHE A 74 -13.20 -10.16 1.29
C PHE A 74 -12.34 -11.40 1.54
N LEU A 75 -11.46 -11.36 2.55
CA LEU A 75 -10.53 -12.45 2.86
C LEU A 75 -11.17 -13.61 3.64
N VAL A 76 -12.26 -13.38 4.38
CA VAL A 76 -13.01 -14.45 5.05
C VAL A 76 -13.50 -15.49 4.04
N ASN A 77 -13.99 -15.04 2.87
CA ASN A 77 -14.44 -15.93 1.79
C ASN A 77 -13.29 -16.74 1.16
N ALA A 78 -12.05 -16.32 1.42
CA ALA A 78 -10.83 -16.93 0.90
C ALA A 78 -10.10 -17.81 1.92
N ASP A 79 -10.66 -18.02 3.12
CA ASP A 79 -9.97 -18.61 4.27
C ASP A 79 -8.63 -17.90 4.57
N ALA A 80 -8.57 -16.58 4.39
CA ALA A 80 -7.36 -15.78 4.59
C ALA A 80 -7.54 -14.75 5.71
N GLU A 81 -6.45 -14.38 6.37
CA GLU A 81 -6.40 -13.30 7.36
C GLU A 81 -5.31 -12.29 7.03
N LEU A 82 -5.58 -11.02 7.31
CA LEU A 82 -4.56 -9.97 7.30
C LEU A 82 -3.66 -10.09 8.53
N ILE A 83 -2.35 -10.16 8.30
CA ILE A 83 -1.36 -9.98 9.36
C ILE A 83 -1.09 -8.48 9.49
N LYS A 84 -1.44 -7.93 10.65
CA LYS A 84 -1.18 -6.53 10.99
C LYS A 84 0.21 -6.40 11.60
N ASN A 85 1.25 -6.44 10.77
CA ASN A 85 2.60 -6.18 11.23
C ASN A 85 2.94 -4.70 11.07
N ALA A 86 3.43 -4.09 12.15
CA ALA A 86 4.09 -2.79 12.07
C ALA A 86 5.42 -2.99 11.34
N ASN A 87 5.64 -2.25 10.24
CA ASN A 87 6.93 -2.19 9.56
C ASN A 87 7.60 -0.83 9.86
N PRO A 88 8.58 -0.79 10.79
CA PRO A 88 9.25 0.46 11.17
C PRO A 88 9.91 1.18 9.99
N THR A 89 10.45 0.41 9.02
CA THR A 89 11.08 0.96 7.81
C THR A 89 10.07 1.74 6.97
N ASN A 90 8.84 1.22 6.84
CA ASN A 90 7.78 1.94 6.13
C ASN A 90 7.36 3.21 6.88
N TYR A 91 7.24 3.18 8.21
CA TYR A 91 6.93 4.38 9.01
C TYR A 91 8.01 5.45 8.90
N PHE A 92 9.29 5.04 8.93
CA PHE A 92 10.39 5.96 8.68
C PHE A 92 10.27 6.60 7.29
N LEU A 93 9.95 5.80 6.26
CA LEU A 93 9.84 6.30 4.90
C LEU A 93 8.64 7.23 4.69
N ILE A 94 7.52 6.98 5.36
CA ILE A 94 6.38 7.91 5.41
C ILE A 94 6.82 9.27 5.92
N ILE A 95 7.50 9.28 7.06
CA ILE A 95 7.96 10.50 7.70
C ILE A 95 8.98 11.20 6.79
N ALA A 96 10.00 10.48 6.33
CA ALA A 96 11.05 11.03 5.47
C ALA A 96 10.48 11.62 4.18
N MET A 97 9.57 10.92 3.50
CA MET A 97 8.95 11.43 2.28
C MET A 97 8.03 12.62 2.54
N ALA A 98 7.31 12.65 3.67
CA ALA A 98 6.52 13.82 4.04
C ALA A 98 7.40 15.05 4.27
N PHE A 99 8.56 14.90 4.91
CA PHE A 99 9.54 15.99 5.03
C PHE A 99 10.10 16.42 3.67
N LEU A 100 10.62 15.47 2.88
CA LEU A 100 11.28 15.76 1.60
C LEU A 100 10.34 16.39 0.56
N SER A 101 9.06 16.04 0.60
CA SER A 101 8.04 16.56 -0.32
C SER A 101 7.21 17.70 0.25
N ASN A 102 7.53 18.19 1.44
CA ASN A 102 6.70 19.15 2.18
C ASN A 102 5.22 18.72 2.26
N GLY A 103 4.98 17.45 2.56
CA GLY A 103 3.65 16.83 2.67
C GLY A 103 2.95 16.56 1.33
N GLN A 104 3.60 16.79 0.19
CA GLN A 104 3.00 16.55 -1.12
C GLN A 104 2.97 15.07 -1.49
N PHE A 105 3.99 14.29 -1.10
CA PHE A 105 4.09 12.85 -1.31
C PHE A 105 3.97 12.11 0.03
N LEU A 106 3.07 11.13 0.10
CA LEU A 106 2.88 10.27 1.26
C LEU A 106 3.21 8.83 0.89
N PHE A 107 4.05 8.17 1.69
CA PHE A 107 4.32 6.75 1.52
C PHE A 107 3.28 5.87 2.23
N LEU A 108 2.03 5.97 1.82
CA LEU A 108 0.98 5.15 2.40
C LEU A 108 0.80 3.91 1.55
N ASP A 109 1.17 2.72 2.03
CA ASP A 109 0.91 1.48 1.31
C ASP A 109 0.01 0.54 2.13
N LEU A 110 -1.30 0.66 1.89
CA LEU A 110 -2.31 -0.23 2.47
C LEU A 110 -2.25 -1.65 1.90
N MET A 111 -1.45 -1.89 0.87
CA MET A 111 -1.24 -3.23 0.36
C MET A 111 -0.09 -3.89 1.10
N ASN A 112 0.75 -3.21 1.87
CA ASN A 112 1.88 -3.87 2.52
C ASN A 112 1.50 -4.94 3.57
N PHE A 113 0.21 -5.11 3.87
CA PHE A 113 -0.24 -6.20 4.74
C PHE A 113 0.06 -7.58 4.14
N ASP A 114 0.55 -8.49 4.97
CA ASP A 114 0.71 -9.89 4.60
C ASP A 114 -0.62 -10.64 4.71
N LEU A 115 -0.86 -11.56 3.77
CA LEU A 115 -2.01 -12.46 3.82
C LEU A 115 -1.60 -13.82 4.36
N LYS A 116 -2.25 -14.26 5.44
CA LYS A 116 -2.13 -15.61 5.99
C LYS A 116 -3.31 -16.46 5.54
N PHE A 117 -3.06 -17.44 4.67
CA PHE A 117 -4.08 -18.41 4.28
C PHE A 117 -4.20 -19.54 5.33
N LYS A 118 -5.43 -19.88 5.74
CA LYS A 118 -5.77 -20.86 6.78
C LYS A 118 -6.07 -22.26 6.27
N ARG A 119 -6.11 -22.49 4.95
CA ARG A 119 -6.44 -23.81 4.39
C ARG A 119 -5.40 -24.87 4.75
N LYS A 120 -5.88 -26.08 5.09
CA LYS A 120 -5.09 -27.32 5.28
C LYS A 120 -4.41 -27.82 3.99
N TYR A 121 -4.80 -27.29 2.83
CA TYR A 121 -4.07 -27.51 1.60
C TYR A 121 -2.74 -26.76 1.71
N LYS A 122 -1.67 -27.51 1.99
CA LYS A 122 -0.29 -27.09 1.78
C LYS A 122 0.14 -27.48 0.36
N PRO A 123 -0.15 -26.71 -0.70
CA PRO A 123 0.72 -26.77 -1.88
C PRO A 123 2.07 -26.07 -1.59
N PHE A 124 2.13 -25.29 -0.51
CA PHE A 124 3.23 -24.43 -0.06
C PHE A 124 4.61 -25.08 0.17
N LEU A 125 4.74 -26.41 0.11
CA LEU A 125 6.02 -27.10 0.35
C LEU A 125 6.60 -27.85 -0.86
N ARG A 126 5.91 -27.93 -2.01
CA ARG A 126 6.43 -28.65 -3.18
C ARG A 126 6.89 -27.76 -4.33
N MET A 127 6.47 -26.51 -4.38
CA MET A 127 6.91 -25.53 -5.38
C MET A 127 7.20 -24.24 -4.63
N GLY A 128 8.43 -23.73 -4.72
CA GLY A 128 8.96 -22.66 -3.86
C GLY A 128 8.15 -21.36 -3.85
N TRP A 129 8.71 -20.34 -3.18
CA TRP A 129 8.14 -19.00 -2.90
C TRP A 129 7.18 -18.37 -3.94
N ARG A 130 7.32 -18.69 -5.24
CA ARG A 130 6.56 -18.12 -6.35
C ARG A 130 5.06 -18.51 -6.41
N ALA A 131 4.65 -19.69 -5.91
CA ALA A 131 3.26 -20.16 -6.11
C ALA A 131 2.23 -19.51 -5.16
N GLY A 132 2.61 -19.20 -3.91
CA GLY A 132 1.75 -18.51 -2.94
C GLY A 132 1.53 -17.03 -3.27
N LEU A 133 2.57 -16.41 -3.81
CA LEU A 133 2.61 -15.02 -4.23
C LEU A 133 1.62 -14.68 -5.36
N GLY A 134 1.34 -15.63 -6.26
CA GLY A 134 0.37 -15.45 -7.34
C GLY A 134 -1.06 -15.21 -6.84
N TYR A 135 -1.52 -15.97 -5.84
CA TYR A 135 -2.84 -15.79 -5.23
C TYR A 135 -2.94 -14.47 -4.47
N GLU A 136 -1.92 -14.14 -3.69
CA GLU A 136 -1.82 -12.87 -2.98
C GLU A 136 -1.95 -11.67 -3.93
N THR A 137 -1.38 -11.79 -5.13
CA THR A 137 -1.44 -10.77 -6.16
C THR A 137 -2.85 -10.51 -6.71
N TYR A 138 -3.71 -11.52 -6.79
CA TYR A 138 -5.12 -11.32 -7.17
C TYR A 138 -5.90 -10.53 -6.11
N TYR A 139 -5.69 -10.82 -4.82
CA TYR A 139 -6.32 -10.04 -3.74
C TYR A 139 -5.81 -8.61 -3.71
N ARG A 140 -4.51 -8.42 -3.91
CA ARG A 140 -3.87 -7.12 -4.07
C ARG A 140 -4.49 -6.31 -5.22
N SER A 141 -4.70 -6.95 -6.36
CA SER A 141 -5.39 -6.36 -7.52
C SER A 141 -6.83 -5.95 -7.19
N ALA A 142 -7.58 -6.79 -6.48
CA ALA A 142 -8.93 -6.47 -6.05
C ALA A 142 -8.98 -5.28 -5.08
N ILE A 143 -8.01 -5.18 -4.17
CA ILE A 143 -7.87 -4.03 -3.27
C ILE A 143 -7.61 -2.75 -4.09
N LEU A 144 -6.74 -2.80 -5.10
CA LEU A 144 -6.50 -1.64 -5.99
C LEU A 144 -7.77 -1.20 -6.71
N LEU A 145 -8.54 -2.14 -7.28
CA LEU A 145 -9.81 -1.83 -7.93
C LEU A 145 -10.83 -1.21 -6.95
N PHE A 146 -10.88 -1.71 -5.72
CA PHE A 146 -11.69 -1.12 -4.66
C PHE A 146 -11.25 0.31 -4.34
N LEU A 147 -9.93 0.57 -4.22
CA LEU A 147 -9.41 1.91 -3.96
C LEU A 147 -9.69 2.86 -5.13
N VAL A 148 -9.60 2.38 -6.38
CA VAL A 148 -9.98 3.15 -7.58
C VAL A 148 -11.45 3.55 -7.50
N ALA A 149 -12.35 2.59 -7.28
CA ALA A 149 -13.78 2.88 -7.17
C ALA A 149 -14.09 3.84 -5.99
N PHE A 150 -13.45 3.63 -4.84
CA PHE A 150 -13.66 4.49 -3.68
C PHE A 150 -13.10 5.90 -3.90
N SER A 151 -11.96 6.05 -4.59
CA SER A 151 -11.40 7.35 -4.94
C SER A 151 -12.26 8.12 -5.94
N ALA A 152 -12.97 7.45 -6.85
CA ALA A 152 -13.95 8.11 -7.72
C ALA A 152 -15.09 8.72 -6.89
N ILE A 153 -15.65 7.95 -5.94
CA ILE A 153 -16.72 8.44 -5.05
C ILE A 153 -16.23 9.63 -4.24
N VAL A 154 -15.06 9.52 -3.61
CA VAL A 154 -14.50 10.61 -2.79
C VAL A 154 -14.17 11.83 -3.64
N SER A 155 -13.71 11.65 -4.88
CA SER A 155 -13.47 12.76 -5.82
C SER A 155 -14.76 13.49 -6.18
N ILE A 156 -15.85 12.77 -6.47
CA ILE A 156 -17.18 13.39 -6.72
C ILE A 156 -17.64 14.21 -5.52
N VAL A 157 -17.53 13.63 -4.32
CA VAL A 157 -17.90 14.33 -3.07
C VAL A 157 -16.98 15.53 -2.83
N HIS A 158 -15.68 15.42 -3.10
CA HIS A 158 -14.76 16.55 -2.96
C HIS A 158 -15.10 17.69 -3.91
N SER A 159 -15.39 17.40 -5.18
CA SER A 159 -15.81 18.41 -6.16
C SER A 159 -17.14 19.08 -5.82
N ALA A 160 -18.03 18.42 -5.06
CA ALA A 160 -19.32 18.99 -4.66
C ALA A 160 -19.23 19.88 -3.40
N PHE A 161 -18.31 19.58 -2.47
CA PHE A 161 -18.28 20.22 -1.15
C PHE A 161 -16.99 21.00 -0.84
N GLU A 162 -15.90 20.76 -1.59
CA GLU A 162 -14.57 21.36 -1.42
C GLU A 162 -14.00 21.31 0.02
N GLY A 163 -14.46 20.33 0.80
CA GLY A 163 -14.10 20.19 2.20
C GLY A 163 -12.65 19.76 2.41
N ILE A 164 -12.03 20.27 3.46
CA ILE A 164 -10.68 19.84 3.88
C ILE A 164 -10.62 18.35 4.23
N ALA A 165 -11.70 17.80 4.78
CA ALA A 165 -11.79 16.39 5.11
C ALA A 165 -11.82 15.51 3.86
N THR A 166 -12.52 15.93 2.81
CA THR A 166 -12.57 15.19 1.53
C THR A 166 -11.25 15.32 0.78
N ALA A 167 -10.56 16.47 0.87
CA ALA A 167 -9.20 16.63 0.36
C ALA A 167 -8.20 15.68 1.03
N TYR A 168 -8.24 15.57 2.36
CA TYR A 168 -7.39 14.61 3.09
C TYR A 168 -7.70 13.17 2.72
N LEU A 169 -8.98 12.80 2.66
CA LEU A 169 -9.38 11.44 2.29
C LEU A 169 -8.94 11.08 0.85
N LEU A 170 -9.09 12.03 -0.09
CA LEU A 170 -8.66 11.85 -1.47
C LEU A 170 -7.14 11.68 -1.57
N ASN A 171 -6.36 12.49 -0.86
CA ASN A 171 -4.91 12.36 -0.81
C ASN A 171 -4.47 11.02 -0.19
N LEU A 172 -5.11 10.56 0.90
CA LEU A 172 -4.83 9.22 1.45
C LEU A 172 -5.09 8.13 0.40
N LEU A 173 -6.18 8.22 -0.34
CA LEU A 173 -6.53 7.24 -1.39
C LEU A 173 -5.53 7.24 -2.54
N ILE A 174 -5.20 8.41 -3.07
CA ILE A 174 -4.25 8.57 -4.17
C ILE A 174 -2.89 7.99 -3.79
N TRP A 175 -2.37 8.35 -2.63
CA TRP A 175 -1.06 7.88 -2.19
C TRP A 175 -1.04 6.39 -1.81
N SER A 176 -2.17 5.87 -1.30
CA SER A 176 -2.40 4.42 -1.12
C SER A 176 -2.28 3.64 -2.41
N MET A 177 -2.90 4.17 -3.46
CA MET A 177 -2.91 3.56 -4.79
C MET A 177 -1.53 3.62 -5.46
N ILE A 178 -0.89 4.79 -5.45
CA ILE A 178 0.46 4.98 -6.02
C ILE A 178 1.46 4.05 -5.34
N SER A 179 1.54 4.05 -4.02
CA SER A 179 2.49 3.20 -3.28
C SER A 179 2.17 1.71 -3.43
N GLY A 180 0.89 1.37 -3.63
CA GLY A 180 0.43 0.00 -3.86
C GLY A 180 0.90 -0.60 -5.19
N VAL A 181 1.34 0.21 -6.15
CA VAL A 181 1.84 -0.26 -7.45
C VAL A 181 3.32 -0.02 -7.71
N ILE A 182 3.95 0.95 -7.03
CA ILE A 182 5.39 1.18 -7.18
C ILE A 182 6.17 0.05 -6.48
N PRO A 183 7.11 -0.63 -7.16
CA PRO A 183 7.95 -1.66 -6.54
C PRO A 183 9.08 -1.02 -5.73
N ILE A 184 8.73 -0.37 -4.61
CA ILE A 184 9.66 0.47 -3.82
C ILE A 184 10.89 -0.31 -3.37
N ALA A 185 10.73 -1.56 -2.94
CA ALA A 185 11.84 -2.42 -2.57
C ALA A 185 12.81 -2.68 -3.74
N GLY A 186 12.26 -2.81 -4.96
CA GLY A 186 13.05 -2.99 -6.17
C GLY A 186 13.85 -1.75 -6.52
N ILE A 187 13.26 -0.56 -6.36
CA ILE A 187 13.94 0.73 -6.55
C ILE A 187 15.06 0.89 -5.50
N PHE A 188 14.76 0.66 -4.22
CA PHE A 188 15.75 0.75 -3.15
C PHE A 188 16.88 -0.26 -3.32
N SER A 189 16.57 -1.50 -3.73
CA SER A 189 17.60 -2.52 -4.01
C SER A 189 18.50 -2.09 -5.16
N ALA A 190 17.94 -1.54 -6.24
CA ALA A 190 18.73 -1.01 -7.36
C ALA A 190 19.64 0.14 -6.92
N LEU A 191 19.12 1.08 -6.12
CA LEU A 191 19.89 2.20 -5.56
C LEU A 191 21.01 1.73 -4.62
N LEU A 192 20.78 0.68 -3.83
CA LEU A 192 21.78 0.12 -2.90
C LEU A 192 22.82 -0.77 -3.62
N MET A 193 22.49 -1.33 -4.77
CA MET A 193 23.43 -2.10 -5.60
C MET A 193 24.46 -1.20 -6.31
N ILE A 194 24.11 0.05 -6.63
CA ILE A 194 25.02 1.01 -7.29
C ILE A 194 26.29 1.27 -6.43
N PRO A 195 26.20 1.58 -5.12
CA PRO A 195 27.36 1.68 -4.24
C PRO A 195 28.10 0.35 -4.00
N GLY A 196 27.39 -0.78 -4.05
CA GLY A 196 27.97 -2.10 -3.83
C GLY A 196 28.81 -2.63 -4.99
N GLY A 197 28.60 -2.10 -6.20
CA GLY A 197 29.43 -2.35 -7.38
C GLY A 197 30.68 -1.47 -7.46
N LEU A 198 30.70 -0.36 -6.70
CA LEU A 198 31.95 0.34 -6.39
C LEU A 198 32.65 -0.48 -5.30
N SER A 199 33.88 -0.91 -5.55
CA SER A 199 34.70 -1.76 -4.68
C SER A 199 35.11 -1.07 -3.36
N LEU A 200 34.12 -0.66 -2.57
CA LEU A 200 34.26 -0.05 -1.26
C LEU A 200 34.57 -1.16 -0.24
N PRO A 201 35.67 -1.03 0.54
CA PRO A 201 36.01 -1.99 1.59
C PRO A 201 34.83 -2.14 2.56
N GLY A 202 34.28 -3.36 2.69
CA GLY A 202 33.14 -3.66 3.56
C GLY A 202 31.76 -3.65 2.89
N GLY A 203 31.66 -3.38 1.58
CA GLY A 203 30.39 -3.30 0.84
C GLY A 203 29.50 -4.56 0.94
N SER A 204 30.09 -5.76 1.06
CA SER A 204 29.34 -7.02 1.17
C SER A 204 28.63 -7.21 2.53
N LYS A 205 29.25 -6.72 3.62
CA LYS A 205 28.61 -6.69 4.96
C LYS A 205 27.58 -5.57 5.08
N LEU A 206 27.76 -4.49 4.32
CA LEU A 206 26.79 -3.40 4.24
C LEU A 206 25.52 -3.87 3.49
N LEU A 207 25.69 -4.51 2.32
CA LEU A 207 24.61 -5.04 1.48
C LEU A 207 23.70 -6.03 2.20
N THR A 208 24.29 -6.92 3.02
CA THR A 208 23.55 -7.94 3.78
C THR A 208 22.69 -7.33 4.90
N ARG A 209 23.18 -6.28 5.58
CA ARG A 209 22.38 -5.54 6.58
C ARG A 209 21.36 -4.61 5.92
N THR A 210 21.67 -4.00 4.78
CA THR A 210 20.75 -3.08 4.10
C THR A 210 19.48 -3.77 3.59
N ARG A 211 19.50 -5.09 3.35
CA ARG A 211 18.30 -5.85 2.99
C ARG A 211 17.21 -5.76 4.07
N ASP A 212 17.60 -5.70 5.34
CA ASP A 212 16.67 -5.58 6.46
C ASP A 212 16.06 -4.16 6.56
N PHE A 213 16.64 -3.19 5.84
CA PHE A 213 16.16 -1.81 5.73
C PHE A 213 15.45 -1.52 4.41
N VAL A 214 15.18 -2.53 3.58
CA VAL A 214 14.42 -2.33 2.35
C VAL A 214 12.92 -2.25 2.69
N PRO A 215 12.25 -1.13 2.38
CA PRO A 215 10.81 -1.00 2.62
C PRO A 215 10.05 -2.03 1.78
N GLU A 216 9.10 -2.73 2.40
CA GLU A 216 8.21 -3.62 1.66
C GLU A 216 7.01 -2.83 1.14
N SER A 217 6.59 -3.19 -0.08
CA SER A 217 5.38 -2.64 -0.67
C SER A 217 4.57 -3.70 -1.40
N GLY A 218 3.27 -3.46 -1.54
CA GLY A 218 2.42 -4.28 -2.37
C GLY A 218 2.82 -4.25 -3.83
N GLY A 219 3.35 -3.12 -4.32
CA GLY A 219 3.91 -3.02 -5.66
C GLY A 219 5.09 -3.97 -5.85
N THR A 220 5.98 -4.06 -4.86
CA THR A 220 7.10 -5.03 -4.87
C THR A 220 6.58 -6.45 -4.96
N LYS A 221 5.65 -6.82 -4.07
CA LYS A 221 5.10 -8.18 -4.00
C LYS A 221 4.44 -8.54 -5.33
N MET A 222 3.62 -7.65 -5.87
CA MET A 222 2.94 -7.81 -7.15
C MET A 222 3.91 -7.93 -8.34
N PHE A 223 4.94 -7.08 -8.40
CA PHE A 223 5.96 -7.11 -9.45
C PHE A 223 6.73 -8.43 -9.49
N PHE A 224 7.16 -8.96 -8.34
CA PHE A 224 7.91 -10.22 -8.30
C PHE A 224 7.02 -11.46 -8.42
N ALA A 225 5.77 -11.38 -7.97
CA ALA A 225 4.82 -12.49 -7.97
C ALA A 225 4.15 -12.74 -9.32
N ASN A 226 3.64 -11.68 -9.94
CA ASN A 226 2.89 -11.76 -11.20
C ASN A 226 3.11 -10.47 -12.01
N ARG A 227 4.20 -10.48 -12.78
CA ARG A 227 4.61 -9.37 -13.64
C ARG A 227 3.54 -8.96 -14.64
N ARG A 228 2.73 -9.90 -15.14
CA ARG A 228 1.64 -9.60 -16.08
C ARG A 228 0.58 -8.72 -15.42
N LEU A 229 0.06 -9.13 -14.26
CA LEU A 229 -0.89 -8.31 -13.51
C LEU A 229 -0.29 -6.95 -13.11
N TRP A 230 0.96 -6.95 -12.64
CA TRP A 230 1.64 -5.69 -12.31
C TRP A 230 1.75 -4.74 -13.51
N SER A 231 2.11 -5.26 -14.69
CA SER A 231 2.28 -4.45 -15.92
C SER A 231 0.99 -3.78 -16.38
N PHE A 232 -0.18 -4.32 -16.02
CA PHE A 232 -1.45 -3.65 -16.22
C PHE A 232 -1.74 -2.65 -15.09
N PHE A 233 -1.67 -3.11 -13.83
CA PHE A 233 -2.12 -2.31 -12.68
C PHE A 233 -1.23 -1.10 -12.42
N ALA A 234 0.09 -1.20 -12.63
CA ALA A 234 1.00 -0.07 -12.41
C ALA A 234 0.69 1.15 -13.27
N PRO A 235 0.60 1.05 -14.61
CA PRO A 235 0.19 2.18 -15.43
C PRO A 235 -1.29 2.57 -15.21
N PHE A 236 -2.21 1.61 -15.09
CA PHE A 236 -3.63 1.90 -14.87
C PHE A 236 -3.85 2.73 -13.60
N VAL A 237 -3.35 2.26 -12.46
CA VAL A 237 -3.52 2.93 -11.17
C VAL A 237 -2.68 4.20 -11.10
N GLY A 238 -1.47 4.19 -11.67
CA GLY A 238 -0.60 5.37 -11.71
C GLY A 238 -1.27 6.53 -12.44
N ILE A 239 -1.72 6.31 -13.69
CA ILE A 239 -2.38 7.35 -14.49
C ILE A 239 -3.69 7.79 -13.84
N TRP A 240 -4.49 6.85 -13.33
CA TRP A 240 -5.72 7.17 -12.61
C TRP A 240 -5.44 8.14 -11.45
N SER A 241 -4.44 7.81 -10.63
CA SER A 241 -4.05 8.58 -9.44
C SER A 241 -3.54 9.99 -9.81
N PHE A 242 -2.70 10.10 -10.85
CA PHE A 242 -2.23 11.39 -11.34
C PHE A 242 -3.34 12.22 -12.00
N GLY A 243 -4.25 11.59 -12.72
CA GLY A 243 -5.41 12.26 -13.28
C GLY A 243 -6.36 12.81 -12.22
N LEU A 244 -6.51 12.12 -11.08
CA LEU A 244 -7.24 12.66 -9.92
C LEU A 244 -6.53 13.87 -9.31
N LEU A 245 -5.21 13.83 -9.15
CA LEU A 245 -4.42 14.98 -8.68
C LEU A 245 -4.52 16.19 -9.63
N ALA A 246 -4.57 15.93 -10.93
CA ALA A 246 -4.70 16.96 -11.96
C ALA A 246 -6.14 17.49 -12.13
N GLY A 247 -7.12 16.99 -11.37
CA GLY A 247 -8.51 17.43 -11.46
C GLY A 247 -9.17 17.10 -12.80
N THR A 248 -8.71 16.03 -13.47
CA THR A 248 -9.27 15.62 -14.77
C THR A 248 -10.67 15.03 -14.61
N ASN A 249 -11.46 15.06 -15.69
CA ASN A 249 -12.77 14.42 -15.71
C ASN A 249 -12.64 12.90 -15.41
N LEU A 250 -13.42 12.41 -14.45
CA LEU A 250 -13.34 11.03 -13.97
C LEU A 250 -13.54 9.98 -15.06
N PHE A 251 -14.49 10.20 -15.97
CA PHE A 251 -14.76 9.25 -17.05
C PHE A 251 -13.58 9.17 -18.02
N TYR A 252 -13.09 10.32 -18.49
CA TYR A 252 -11.94 10.35 -19.40
C TYR A 252 -10.67 9.81 -18.74
N ASN A 253 -10.43 10.15 -17.48
CA ASN A 253 -9.30 9.61 -16.72
C ASN A 253 -9.37 8.08 -16.59
N PHE A 254 -10.55 7.54 -16.29
CA PHE A 254 -10.75 6.09 -16.20
C PHE A 254 -10.46 5.39 -17.52
N ILE A 255 -11.09 5.85 -18.61
CA ILE A 255 -10.94 5.25 -19.93
C ILE A 255 -9.49 5.36 -20.41
N PHE A 256 -8.86 6.53 -20.27
CA PHE A 256 -7.47 6.72 -20.66
C PHE A 256 -6.52 5.81 -19.87
N SER A 257 -6.69 5.75 -18.54
CA SER A 257 -5.91 4.85 -17.68
C SER A 257 -6.08 3.39 -18.08
N LEU A 258 -7.31 2.96 -18.36
CA LEU A 258 -7.64 1.59 -18.76
C LEU A 258 -7.00 1.24 -20.11
N LEU A 259 -7.08 2.15 -21.09
CA LEU A 259 -6.49 1.99 -22.41
C LEU A 259 -4.97 1.84 -22.32
N ILE A 260 -4.29 2.73 -21.59
CA ILE A 260 -2.84 2.66 -21.43
C ILE A 260 -2.43 1.40 -20.68
N GLY A 261 -3.13 1.04 -19.60
CA GLY A 261 -2.87 -0.20 -18.87
C GLY A 261 -3.00 -1.45 -19.74
N THR A 262 -4.04 -1.48 -20.58
CA THR A 262 -4.28 -2.57 -21.53
C THR A 262 -3.21 -2.62 -22.61
N ALA A 263 -2.86 -1.48 -23.20
CA ALA A 263 -1.83 -1.39 -24.22
C ALA A 263 -0.47 -1.88 -23.71
N ILE A 264 -0.06 -1.49 -22.49
CA ILE A 264 1.20 -1.95 -21.88
C ILE A 264 1.15 -3.45 -21.60
N LEU A 265 0.04 -3.97 -21.07
CA LEU A 265 -0.10 -5.42 -20.87
C LEU A 265 0.05 -6.18 -22.20
N VAL A 266 -0.61 -5.71 -23.25
CA VAL A 266 -0.53 -6.30 -24.60
C VAL A 266 0.91 -6.26 -25.11
N LEU A 267 1.61 -5.13 -25.00
CA LEU A 267 3.02 -5.02 -25.39
C LEU A 267 3.91 -6.00 -24.61
N VAL A 268 3.73 -6.10 -23.29
CA VAL A 268 4.47 -7.05 -22.45
C VAL A 268 4.21 -8.49 -22.88
N LEU A 269 2.95 -8.85 -23.18
CA LEU A 269 2.63 -10.18 -23.69
C LEU A 269 3.27 -10.45 -25.05
N PHE A 270 3.27 -9.47 -25.96
CA PHE A 270 3.90 -9.60 -27.26
C PHE A 270 5.42 -9.77 -27.17
N PHE A 271 6.13 -8.89 -26.48
CA PHE A 271 7.59 -8.95 -26.41
C PHE A 271 8.07 -10.11 -25.53
N TRP A 272 7.44 -10.37 -24.38
CA TRP A 272 7.97 -11.34 -23.43
C TRP A 272 7.61 -12.79 -23.79
N ASP A 273 6.35 -13.07 -24.11
CA ASP A 273 5.91 -14.45 -24.32
C ASP A 273 6.31 -14.99 -25.71
N PHE A 274 6.42 -14.16 -26.74
CA PHE A 274 6.87 -14.62 -28.07
C PHE A 274 8.39 -14.72 -28.20
N GLU A 275 9.17 -13.86 -27.54
CA GLU A 275 10.64 -13.92 -27.60
C GLU A 275 11.17 -15.14 -26.81
N SER A 276 10.53 -15.51 -25.69
CA SER A 276 10.87 -16.73 -24.95
C SER A 276 10.67 -18.02 -25.77
N LYS A 277 9.71 -18.03 -26.71
CA LYS A 277 9.49 -19.18 -27.61
C LYS A 277 10.51 -19.28 -28.74
N LYS A 278 11.12 -18.17 -29.17
CA LYS A 278 12.21 -18.21 -30.16
C LYS A 278 13.49 -18.83 -29.59
N ASN A 279 13.74 -18.70 -28.28
CA ASN A 279 14.96 -19.20 -27.64
C ASN A 279 14.89 -20.67 -27.18
N VAL A 280 13.81 -21.40 -27.48
CA VAL A 280 13.66 -22.83 -27.14
C VAL A 280 13.75 -23.73 -28.39
N VAL A 281 13.89 -23.13 -29.58
CA VAL A 281 14.06 -23.86 -30.86
C VAL A 281 15.42 -23.56 -31.50
N GLY A 282 16.43 -23.23 -30.67
CA GLY A 282 17.83 -23.07 -31.09
C GLY A 282 18.67 -24.23 -30.60
#